data_AF-X0M9B5-F1
#
_entry.id   AF-X0M9B5-F1
#
_cell.length_a   1.000
_cell.length_b   1.000
_cell.length_c   1.000
_cell.angle_alpha   90.00
_cell.angle_beta   90.00
_cell.angle_gamma   90.00
#
_symmetry.space_group_name_H-M   'P 1'
#
loop_
_entity.id
_entity.type
_entity.pdbx_description
1 polymer ?
#
loop_
_entity_poly.entity_id
_entity_poly.type
_entity_poly.pdbx_seq_one_letter_code
_entity_poly.pdbx_strand_id
1 'polypeptide(L)'
;MQQGTIHLNGNATLVVLVSIPTSSVWTIWSTPASTVVTAISSSRAGMLLARRHQGMSYSGVSTYQKGVSCPFCKSYYQAASGVVHHLERGCCPNAPLDRDTLYQEVRRRDPNGFVCNKLLEWHGTVSYHATSVAFNSRYGQYECYFCGDLFRQLSSLNQHLASPRHQQELYHCPNRKCLKEFTTLAGMVNHLESESCRFLRFGAVQNGIRGFFSSDRLIAF
;
A
#
# COMPACT_ATOMS: atom_id res chain seq x y z
N MET A 1 -7.70 -4.80 -19.38
CA MET A 1 -6.55 -4.00 -19.85
C MET A 1 -7.10 -2.84 -20.67
N GLN A 2 -7.17 -1.64 -20.10
CA GLN A 2 -7.50 -0.44 -20.87
C GLN A 2 -6.17 0.22 -21.23
N GLN A 3 -5.90 0.32 -22.54
CA GLN A 3 -4.72 1.00 -23.06
C GLN A 3 -5.12 2.45 -23.34
N GLY A 4 -4.59 3.39 -22.58
CA GLY A 4 -4.65 4.81 -22.91
C GLY A 4 -3.44 5.16 -23.76
N THR A 5 -3.65 5.43 -25.06
CA THR A 5 -2.61 5.98 -25.94
C THR A 5 -2.82 7.49 -26.01
N ILE A 6 -1.80 8.26 -25.60
CA ILE A 6 -1.81 9.72 -25.71
C ILE A 6 -1.29 10.09 -27.11
N HIS A 7 -2.16 10.62 -27.97
CA HIS A 7 -1.75 11.29 -29.21
C HIS A 7 -1.88 12.80 -29.03
N LEU A 8 -0.78 13.53 -29.22
CA LEU A 8 -0.76 14.99 -29.22
C LEU A 8 -0.73 15.46 -30.68
N ASN A 9 -1.71 16.27 -31.08
CA ASN A 9 -1.65 17.06 -32.32
C ASN A 9 -1.52 18.54 -31.97
N GLY A 10 -0.78 19.26 -32.82
CA GLY A 10 -0.21 20.59 -32.56
C GLY A 10 -1.15 21.78 -32.50
N ASN A 11 -2.37 21.65 -31.95
CA ASN A 11 -3.13 22.82 -31.52
C ASN A 11 -4.00 22.48 -30.30
N ALA A 12 -3.94 23.33 -29.29
CA ALA A 12 -4.46 23.07 -27.95
C ALA A 12 -6.00 22.94 -27.93
N THR A 13 -6.53 21.72 -27.95
CA THR A 13 -7.89 21.40 -27.47
C THR A 13 -7.97 19.93 -27.05
N LEU A 14 -8.26 19.67 -25.78
CA LEU A 14 -8.57 18.33 -25.27
C LEU A 14 -10.02 17.98 -25.65
N VAL A 15 -10.20 17.03 -26.58
CA VAL A 15 -11.50 16.40 -26.82
C VAL A 15 -11.43 14.97 -26.29
N VAL A 16 -11.95 14.75 -25.08
CA VAL A 16 -12.09 13.41 -24.51
C VAL A 16 -13.38 12.82 -25.06
N LEU A 17 -13.29 11.95 -26.07
CA LEU A 17 -14.41 11.13 -26.51
C LEU A 17 -14.50 9.89 -25.63
N VAL A 18 -15.37 9.94 -24.63
CA VAL A 18 -15.76 8.75 -23.85
C VAL A 18 -16.84 8.02 -24.63
N SER A 19 -16.52 6.82 -25.13
CA SER A 19 -17.54 5.92 -25.68
C SER A 19 -18.32 5.30 -24.52
N ILE A 20 -19.57 5.70 -24.36
CA ILE A 20 -20.52 5.10 -23.42
C ILE A 20 -21.17 3.90 -24.13
N PRO A 21 -21.01 2.65 -23.65
CA PRO A 21 -21.92 1.58 -24.02
C PRO A 21 -23.22 1.74 -23.22
N THR A 22 -24.27 2.16 -23.94
CA THR A 22 -25.65 2.25 -23.46
C THR A 22 -26.29 0.87 -23.32
N SER A 23 -27.16 0.76 -22.31
CA SER A 23 -28.19 -0.27 -22.07
C SER A 23 -27.64 -1.63 -21.61
N SER A 24 -28.10 -2.21 -20.50
CA SER A 24 -29.52 -2.47 -20.24
C SER A 24 -29.81 -2.67 -18.75
N VAL A 25 -30.96 -2.11 -18.37
CA VAL A 25 -31.77 -2.33 -17.16
C VAL A 25 -32.04 -3.81 -16.94
N TRP A 26 -32.04 -4.31 -15.69
CA TRP A 26 -33.09 -5.18 -15.09
C TRP A 26 -32.93 -5.29 -13.55
N THR A 27 -33.92 -4.70 -12.87
CA THR A 27 -34.66 -5.14 -11.66
C THR A 27 -34.00 -5.42 -10.30
N ILE A 28 -34.51 -4.64 -9.35
CA ILE A 28 -34.52 -4.77 -7.89
C ILE A 28 -35.21 -6.06 -7.43
N TRP A 29 -34.62 -6.77 -6.46
CA TRP A 29 -35.40 -7.50 -5.45
C TRP A 29 -34.82 -7.25 -4.07
N SER A 30 -35.64 -6.63 -3.23
CA SER A 30 -35.50 -6.52 -1.79
C SER A 30 -36.29 -7.65 -1.12
N THR A 31 -35.76 -8.23 -0.05
CA THR A 31 -36.56 -8.61 1.14
C THR A 31 -35.67 -8.82 2.38
N PRO A 32 -36.19 -8.60 3.59
CA PRO A 32 -35.44 -8.44 4.84
C PRO A 32 -35.41 -9.71 5.70
N ALA A 33 -34.49 -9.78 6.65
CA ALA A 33 -34.67 -10.58 7.87
C ALA A 33 -33.84 -9.98 9.01
N SER A 34 -34.53 -9.34 9.95
CA SER A 34 -34.04 -9.04 11.29
C SER A 34 -33.94 -10.32 12.13
N THR A 35 -33.05 -10.25 13.12
CA THR A 35 -33.11 -10.93 14.43
C THR A 35 -32.38 -12.26 14.55
N VAL A 36 -31.20 -12.27 15.19
CA VAL A 36 -30.83 -13.22 16.27
C VAL A 36 -29.79 -12.57 17.19
N VAL A 37 -30.28 -12.12 18.35
CA VAL A 37 -29.82 -12.41 19.72
C VAL A 37 -28.68 -11.62 20.39
N THR A 38 -29.09 -11.13 21.56
CA THR A 38 -28.47 -10.39 22.67
C THR A 38 -27.39 -11.15 23.45
N ALA A 39 -26.64 -10.36 24.24
CA ALA A 39 -25.75 -10.70 25.37
C ALA A 39 -24.32 -11.08 24.97
N ILE A 40 -23.28 -10.41 25.49
CA ILE A 40 -22.90 -10.41 26.91
C ILE A 40 -22.45 -9.03 27.39
N SER A 41 -23.10 -8.58 28.47
CA SER A 41 -22.64 -7.57 29.42
C SER A 41 -21.36 -8.01 30.12
N SER A 42 -20.43 -7.07 30.38
CA SER A 42 -19.98 -6.69 31.72
C SER A 42 -18.53 -6.15 31.74
N SER A 43 -18.42 -4.99 32.41
CA SER A 43 -17.36 -4.67 33.38
C SER A 43 -16.08 -3.95 32.94
N ARG A 44 -16.04 -2.70 33.42
CA ARG A 44 -14.95 -1.99 34.11
C ARG A 44 -13.89 -1.37 33.20
N ALA A 45 -13.94 -0.05 33.04
CA ALA A 45 -13.44 0.94 34.00
C ALA A 45 -11.91 0.89 34.14
N GLY A 46 -11.28 1.99 33.73
CA GLY A 46 -9.90 2.32 34.04
C GLY A 46 -9.08 2.58 32.78
N MET A 47 -8.90 3.85 32.42
CA MET A 47 -7.57 4.45 32.20
C MET A 47 -7.71 5.95 31.89
N LEU A 48 -8.00 6.72 32.93
CA LEU A 48 -7.35 8.01 33.11
C LEU A 48 -5.98 7.72 33.73
N LEU A 49 -4.91 8.14 33.05
CA LEU A 49 -3.73 8.83 33.58
C LEU A 49 -2.60 8.76 32.54
N ALA A 50 -2.54 9.77 31.69
CA ALA A 50 -1.38 10.10 30.88
C ALA A 50 -0.58 11.22 31.58
N ARG A 51 0.59 10.88 32.12
CA ARG A 51 1.78 11.72 32.46
C ARG A 51 2.70 10.85 33.32
N ARG A 52 4.03 10.80 33.19
CA ARG A 52 5.05 11.81 32.86
C ARG A 52 6.31 11.11 32.29
N HIS A 53 7.09 11.88 31.54
CA HIS A 53 8.47 11.60 31.16
C HIS A 53 9.39 11.35 32.37
N GLN A 54 10.37 10.45 32.23
CA GLN A 54 11.75 10.59 32.68
C GLN A 54 12.66 9.63 31.90
N GLY A 55 13.83 10.11 31.51
CA GLY A 55 14.77 9.41 30.64
C GLY A 55 15.48 8.24 31.31
N MET A 56 15.89 7.26 30.50
CA MET A 56 16.79 6.18 30.91
C MET A 56 17.82 5.90 29.80
N SER A 57 19.04 5.67 30.28
CA SER A 57 20.31 5.47 29.61
C SER A 57 20.32 4.33 28.59
N TYR A 58 21.07 4.52 27.50
CA TYR A 58 21.42 3.48 26.55
C TYR A 58 22.48 2.55 27.14
N SER A 59 22.07 1.39 27.64
CA SER A 59 22.99 0.28 27.92
C SER A 59 22.22 -1.05 27.85
N GLY A 60 22.56 -1.88 26.85
CA GLY A 60 22.15 -3.28 26.76
C GLY A 60 21.09 -3.59 25.72
N VAL A 61 21.50 -3.88 24.47
CA VAL A 61 20.64 -4.56 23.49
C VAL A 61 21.19 -5.96 23.25
N SER A 62 20.71 -6.92 24.04
CA SER A 62 20.71 -8.33 23.67
C SER A 62 19.26 -8.76 23.52
N THR A 63 18.85 -9.17 22.32
CA THR A 63 17.87 -10.25 22.08
C THR A 63 17.65 -10.45 20.57
N TYR A 64 18.32 -11.47 20.03
CA TYR A 64 17.95 -12.34 18.90
C TYR A 64 16.69 -11.93 18.07
N GLN A 65 16.90 -11.25 16.94
CA GLN A 65 15.83 -10.89 16.00
C GLN A 65 15.41 -12.12 15.18
N LYS A 66 14.27 -12.74 15.52
CA LYS A 66 13.65 -13.76 14.67
C LYS A 66 12.99 -13.06 13.47
N GLY A 67 13.58 -13.19 12.28
CA GLY A 67 12.98 -12.73 11.03
C GLY A 67 11.66 -13.42 10.70
N VAL A 68 11.09 -13.13 9.53
CA VAL A 68 9.74 -13.57 9.15
C VAL A 68 9.81 -14.37 7.86
N SER A 69 9.13 -15.51 7.86
CA SER A 69 8.96 -16.33 6.66
C SER A 69 7.66 -15.99 5.96
N CYS A 70 7.67 -16.01 4.63
CA CYS A 70 6.47 -15.93 3.82
C CYS A 70 5.55 -17.13 4.13
N PRO A 71 4.25 -16.92 4.42
CA PRO A 71 3.36 -18.01 4.79
C PRO A 71 3.06 -18.97 3.62
N PHE A 72 3.21 -18.52 2.37
CA PHE A 72 2.87 -19.28 1.17
C PHE A 72 4.04 -20.09 0.62
N CYS A 73 5.21 -19.46 0.42
CA CYS A 73 6.39 -20.12 -0.15
C CYS A 73 7.48 -20.46 0.88
N LYS A 74 7.32 -20.06 2.14
CA LYS A 74 8.26 -20.28 3.25
C LYS A 74 9.63 -19.60 3.10
N SER A 75 9.86 -18.79 2.07
CA SER A 75 11.06 -17.96 1.93
C SER A 75 11.24 -17.04 3.14
N TYR A 76 12.48 -16.90 3.62
CA TYR A 76 12.83 -16.14 4.83
C TYR A 76 13.27 -14.71 4.52
N TYR A 77 12.85 -13.77 5.36
CA TYR A 77 13.17 -12.35 5.28
C TYR A 77 13.59 -11.81 6.65
N GLN A 78 14.45 -10.80 6.65
CA GLN A 78 14.89 -10.14 7.87
C GLN A 78 13.79 -9.28 8.52
N ALA A 79 12.76 -8.92 7.75
CA ALA A 79 11.67 -8.07 8.18
C ALA A 79 10.37 -8.41 7.42
N ALA A 80 9.23 -8.07 8.01
CA ALA A 80 7.90 -8.24 7.46
C ALA A 80 7.70 -7.41 6.19
N SER A 81 8.27 -6.20 6.11
CA SER A 81 8.27 -5.41 4.87
C SER A 81 8.88 -6.17 3.68
N GLY A 82 9.88 -7.02 3.92
CA GLY A 82 10.48 -7.87 2.90
C GLY A 82 9.52 -8.94 2.38
N VAL A 83 8.74 -9.57 3.28
CA VAL A 83 7.68 -10.52 2.90
C VAL A 83 6.60 -9.80 2.09
N VAL A 84 6.15 -8.64 2.56
CA VAL A 84 5.14 -7.84 1.87
C VAL A 84 5.64 -7.42 0.48
N HIS A 85 6.87 -6.95 0.37
CA HIS A 85 7.46 -6.57 -0.92
C HIS A 85 7.54 -7.75 -1.89
N HIS A 86 7.94 -8.93 -1.39
CA HIS A 86 7.95 -10.16 -2.18
C HIS A 86 6.57 -10.52 -2.73
N LEU A 87 5.52 -10.37 -1.91
CA LEU A 87 4.14 -10.61 -2.31
C LEU A 87 3.64 -9.53 -3.26
N GLU A 88 3.84 -8.25 -2.95
CA GLU A 88 3.34 -7.11 -3.73
C GLU A 88 3.96 -7.02 -5.14
N ARG A 89 5.10 -7.67 -5.37
CA ARG A 89 5.79 -7.78 -6.66
C ARG A 89 5.40 -9.01 -7.49
N GLY A 90 4.53 -9.89 -6.98
CA GLY A 90 4.19 -11.15 -7.67
C GLY A 90 5.33 -12.17 -7.70
N CYS A 91 6.33 -12.02 -6.83
CA CYS A 91 7.48 -12.93 -6.83
C CYS A 91 7.19 -14.26 -6.13
N CYS A 92 6.06 -14.41 -5.45
CA CYS A 92 5.73 -15.63 -4.72
C CYS A 92 5.15 -16.70 -5.67
N PRO A 93 5.77 -17.89 -5.80
CA PRO A 93 5.29 -18.93 -6.70
C PRO A 93 3.93 -19.51 -6.27
N ASN A 94 3.64 -19.48 -4.97
CA ASN A 94 2.43 -20.07 -4.38
C ASN A 94 1.31 -19.03 -4.14
N ALA A 95 1.59 -17.75 -4.35
CA ALA A 95 0.64 -16.67 -4.15
C ALA A 95 1.08 -15.45 -5.00
N PRO A 96 0.83 -15.46 -6.32
CA PRO A 96 1.23 -14.39 -7.23
C PRO A 96 0.33 -13.16 -7.04
N LEU A 97 0.39 -12.57 -5.84
CA LEU A 97 -0.24 -11.30 -5.53
C LEU A 97 0.50 -10.20 -6.30
N ASP A 98 -0.19 -9.18 -6.72
CA ASP A 98 0.39 -7.96 -7.24
C ASP A 98 -0.07 -6.78 -6.38
N ARG A 99 0.39 -5.58 -6.70
CA ARG A 99 0.03 -4.37 -5.95
C ARG A 99 -1.48 -4.17 -5.84
N ASP A 100 -2.21 -4.41 -6.92
CA ASP A 100 -3.63 -4.12 -7.00
C ASP A 100 -4.46 -5.16 -6.26
N THR A 101 -4.18 -6.45 -6.48
CA THR A 101 -4.84 -7.56 -5.78
C THR A 101 -4.54 -7.54 -4.29
N LEU A 102 -3.29 -7.25 -3.90
CA LEU A 102 -2.94 -7.06 -2.50
C LEU A 102 -3.72 -5.90 -1.88
N TYR A 103 -3.80 -4.75 -2.57
CA TYR A 103 -4.58 -3.60 -2.09
C TYR A 103 -6.05 -3.93 -1.92
N GLN A 104 -6.68 -4.60 -2.88
CA GLN A 104 -8.07 -5.04 -2.78
C GLN A 104 -8.29 -5.90 -1.53
N GLU A 105 -7.40 -6.86 -1.28
CA GLU A 105 -7.52 -7.75 -0.11
C GLU A 105 -7.27 -7.04 1.22
N VAL A 106 -6.36 -6.06 1.25
CA VAL A 106 -6.15 -5.22 2.45
C VAL A 106 -7.39 -4.35 2.68
N ARG A 107 -7.89 -3.67 1.65
CA ARG A 107 -9.08 -2.80 1.72
C ARG A 107 -10.32 -3.57 2.17
N ARG A 108 -10.51 -4.81 1.70
CA ARG A 108 -11.60 -5.69 2.14
C ARG A 108 -11.54 -6.01 3.64
N ARG A 109 -10.34 -6.08 4.22
CA ARG A 109 -10.09 -6.32 5.64
C ARG A 109 -10.02 -5.05 6.49
N ASP A 110 -10.01 -3.88 5.83
CA ASP A 110 -9.94 -2.57 6.47
C ASP A 110 -11.17 -1.69 6.08
N PRO A 111 -12.39 -2.09 6.48
CA PRO A 111 -13.61 -1.35 6.12
C PRO A 111 -13.64 0.07 6.71
N ASN A 112 -12.91 0.30 7.80
CA ASN A 112 -12.87 1.60 8.48
C ASN A 112 -11.81 2.55 7.90
N GLY A 113 -10.91 2.06 7.03
CA GLY A 113 -9.79 2.83 6.48
C GLY A 113 -8.78 3.23 7.55
N PHE A 114 -8.36 2.28 8.39
CA PHE A 114 -7.33 2.46 9.40
C PHE A 114 -5.93 2.56 8.78
N VAL A 115 -5.68 1.86 7.67
CA VAL A 115 -4.42 1.91 6.92
C VAL A 115 -4.65 2.23 5.45
N CYS A 116 -5.79 1.85 4.87
CA CYS A 116 -6.13 2.14 3.49
C CYS A 116 -6.70 3.55 3.35
N ASN A 117 -6.26 4.27 2.32
CA ASN A 117 -6.88 5.53 1.93
C ASN A 117 -8.33 5.32 1.49
N LYS A 118 -9.22 6.21 1.93
CA LYS A 118 -10.63 6.24 1.50
C LYS A 118 -10.75 6.97 0.17
N LEU A 119 -10.32 6.28 -0.89
CA LEU A 119 -10.33 6.79 -2.25
C LEU A 119 -11.77 6.86 -2.79
N LEU A 120 -12.13 8.01 -3.39
CA LEU A 120 -13.37 8.18 -4.14
C LEU A 120 -13.40 7.25 -5.36
N GLU A 121 -12.26 7.14 -6.04
CA GLU A 121 -12.05 6.28 -7.20
C GLU A 121 -10.67 5.63 -7.14
N TRP A 122 -10.58 4.39 -7.62
CA TRP A 122 -9.34 3.63 -7.74
C TRP A 122 -9.36 2.85 -9.05
N HIS A 123 -8.35 3.10 -9.90
CA HIS A 123 -8.29 2.57 -11.27
C HIS A 123 -7.23 1.48 -11.47
N GLY A 124 -6.64 0.99 -10.38
CA GLY A 124 -5.51 0.05 -10.43
C GLY A 124 -4.18 0.72 -10.77
N THR A 125 -3.19 -0.10 -11.07
CA THR A 125 -1.82 0.29 -11.39
C THR A 125 -1.74 0.72 -12.85
N VAL A 126 -1.19 1.92 -13.08
CA VAL A 126 -1.00 2.48 -14.41
C VAL A 126 0.40 2.13 -14.91
N SER A 127 0.54 1.64 -16.14
CA SER A 127 1.85 1.39 -16.73
C SER A 127 2.34 2.62 -17.49
N TYR A 128 3.56 3.06 -17.19
CA TYR A 128 4.23 4.15 -17.91
C TYR A 128 5.43 3.59 -18.67
N HIS A 129 5.64 4.10 -19.88
CA HIS A 129 6.78 3.72 -20.71
C HIS A 129 7.31 4.94 -21.46
N ALA A 130 8.61 5.21 -21.28
CA ALA A 130 9.34 6.23 -22.02
C ALA A 130 9.95 5.64 -23.30
N THR A 131 10.04 6.48 -24.33
CA THR A 131 10.78 6.20 -25.56
C THR A 131 12.00 7.12 -25.65
N SER A 132 12.74 7.03 -26.77
CA SER A 132 13.90 7.89 -27.02
C SER A 132 13.60 9.40 -26.95
N VAL A 133 12.33 9.79 -27.09
CA VAL A 133 11.87 11.19 -27.00
C VAL A 133 12.06 11.80 -25.61
N ALA A 134 12.19 10.98 -24.56
CA ALA A 134 12.46 11.45 -23.20
C ALA A 134 13.92 11.90 -22.99
N PHE A 135 14.77 11.83 -24.03
CA PHE A 135 16.14 12.29 -23.96
C PHE A 135 16.19 13.82 -23.90
N ASN A 136 16.74 14.35 -22.81
CA ASN A 136 16.96 15.76 -22.64
C ASN A 136 18.39 16.14 -23.09
N SER A 137 18.49 16.75 -24.26
CA SER A 137 19.77 17.20 -24.84
C SER A 137 20.52 18.21 -23.99
N ARG A 138 19.85 18.97 -23.12
CA ARG A 138 20.49 19.94 -22.22
C ARG A 138 21.33 19.24 -21.15
N TYR A 139 20.85 18.10 -20.65
CA TYR A 139 21.51 17.32 -19.61
C TYR A 139 22.27 16.11 -20.15
N GLY A 140 22.08 15.76 -21.43
CA GLY A 140 22.66 14.57 -22.04
C GLY A 140 22.16 13.27 -21.43
N GLN A 141 20.93 13.26 -20.90
CA GLN A 141 20.34 12.17 -20.11
C GLN A 141 18.84 12.05 -20.40
N TYR A 142 18.27 10.88 -20.13
CA TYR A 142 16.83 10.65 -20.15
C TYR A 142 16.18 11.23 -18.91
N GLU A 143 15.09 11.98 -19.06
CA GLU A 143 14.41 12.64 -17.96
C GLU A 143 13.04 12.01 -17.67
N CYS A 144 12.73 11.79 -16.40
CA CYS A 144 11.38 11.44 -15.98
C CYS A 144 10.52 12.70 -15.86
N TYR A 145 9.53 12.89 -16.74
CA TYR A 145 8.68 14.08 -16.71
C TYR A 145 7.75 14.20 -15.50
N PHE A 146 7.60 13.15 -14.69
CA PHE A 146 6.79 13.19 -13.46
C PHE A 146 7.56 13.78 -12.27
N CYS A 147 8.88 13.56 -12.19
CA CYS A 147 9.69 13.98 -11.03
C CYS A 147 11.00 14.71 -11.35
N GLY A 148 11.37 14.82 -12.62
CA GLY A 148 12.61 15.46 -13.08
C GLY A 148 13.88 14.63 -12.86
N ASP A 149 13.78 13.39 -12.37
CA ASP A 149 14.94 12.52 -12.19
C ASP A 149 15.61 12.21 -13.53
N LEU A 150 16.94 12.24 -13.55
CA LEU A 150 17.75 12.02 -14.75
C LEU A 150 18.41 10.62 -14.75
N PHE A 151 18.41 9.98 -15.92
CA PHE A 151 18.89 8.62 -16.13
C PHE A 151 19.84 8.55 -17.32
N ARG A 152 20.95 7.82 -17.17
CA ARG A 152 21.92 7.64 -18.26
C ARG A 152 21.42 6.75 -19.39
N GLN A 153 20.46 5.87 -19.13
CA GLN A 153 19.94 4.88 -20.07
C GLN A 153 18.41 4.89 -20.06
N LEU A 154 17.82 4.68 -21.25
CA LEU A 154 16.36 4.57 -21.39
C LEU A 154 15.79 3.40 -20.59
N SER A 155 16.51 2.28 -20.52
CA SER A 155 16.15 1.12 -19.70
C SER A 155 16.03 1.47 -18.21
N SER A 156 16.95 2.28 -17.69
CA SER A 156 16.90 2.74 -16.29
C SER A 156 15.71 3.66 -16.03
N LEU A 157 15.38 4.56 -16.98
CA LEU A 157 14.17 5.38 -16.89
C LEU A 157 12.90 4.50 -16.92
N ASN A 158 12.84 3.52 -17.82
CA ASN A 158 11.70 2.61 -17.90
C ASN A 158 11.57 1.73 -16.65
N GLN A 159 12.67 1.31 -16.03
CA GLN A 159 12.63 0.61 -14.74
C GLN A 159 12.10 1.53 -13.63
N HIS A 160 12.49 2.80 -13.62
CA HIS A 160 11.96 3.80 -12.68
C HIS A 160 10.45 4.02 -12.89
N LEU A 161 9.99 4.14 -14.13
CA LEU A 161 8.58 4.31 -14.49
C LEU A 161 7.72 3.07 -14.18
N ALA A 162 8.31 1.88 -14.26
CA ALA A 162 7.68 0.63 -13.84
C ALA A 162 7.62 0.47 -12.30
N SER A 163 8.31 1.34 -11.54
CA SER A 163 8.24 1.34 -10.09
C SER A 163 6.95 2.02 -9.60
N PRO A 164 6.48 1.73 -8.38
CA PRO A 164 5.27 2.32 -7.84
C PRO A 164 5.41 3.81 -7.46
N ARG A 165 6.53 4.47 -7.80
CA ARG A 165 6.84 5.85 -7.42
C ARG A 165 5.82 6.88 -7.91
N HIS A 166 5.25 6.67 -9.10
CA HIS A 166 4.26 7.57 -9.71
C HIS A 166 2.85 6.98 -9.68
N GLN A 167 2.62 6.00 -8.81
CA GLN A 167 1.30 5.42 -8.62
C GLN A 167 0.56 6.19 -7.55
N GLN A 168 -0.77 6.05 -7.53
CA GLN A 168 -1.60 6.62 -6.50
C GLN A 168 -1.20 6.12 -5.11
N GLU A 169 -1.13 7.02 -4.13
CA GLU A 169 -0.91 6.68 -2.72
C GLU A 169 -2.13 5.91 -2.18
N LEU A 170 -1.93 4.63 -1.83
CA LEU A 170 -3.02 3.73 -1.44
C LEU A 170 -3.17 3.59 0.08
N TYR A 171 -2.07 3.83 0.81
CA TYR A 171 -1.99 3.60 2.24
C TYR A 171 -1.57 4.87 2.96
N HIS A 172 -1.96 4.99 4.23
CA HIS A 172 -1.49 6.03 5.12
C HIS A 172 -1.01 5.46 6.44
N CYS A 173 -0.15 6.21 7.13
CA CYS A 173 0.26 5.86 8.48
C CYS A 173 -0.94 5.97 9.43
N PRO A 174 -1.27 4.90 10.19
CA PRO A 174 -2.37 4.94 11.18
C PRO A 174 -2.15 5.97 12.30
N ASN A 175 -0.90 6.43 12.50
CA ASN A 175 -0.62 7.56 13.37
C ASN A 175 -1.09 8.86 12.71
N ARG A 176 -2.22 9.39 13.21
CA ARG A 176 -2.79 10.67 12.76
C ARG A 176 -1.85 11.88 12.88
N LYS A 177 -0.77 11.79 13.64
CA LYS A 177 0.26 12.85 13.73
C LYS A 177 1.35 12.72 12.66
N CYS A 178 1.48 11.57 12.01
CA CYS A 178 2.53 11.32 11.02
C CYS A 178 2.13 11.77 9.61
N LEU A 179 0.84 11.63 9.25
CA LEU A 179 0.26 12.04 7.97
C LEU A 179 0.99 11.55 6.70
N LYS A 180 1.91 10.59 6.82
CA LYS A 180 2.64 10.03 5.68
C LYS A 180 1.74 9.07 4.92
N GLU A 181 1.82 9.15 3.60
CA GLU A 181 1.15 8.27 2.66
C GLU A 181 2.16 7.40 1.92
N PHE A 182 1.70 6.26 1.41
CA PHE A 182 2.51 5.27 0.73
C PHE A 182 1.81 4.64 -0.47
N THR A 183 2.54 4.56 -1.58
CA THR A 183 2.07 3.90 -2.80
C THR A 183 2.07 2.39 -2.66
N THR A 184 2.76 1.84 -1.66
CA THR A 184 2.93 0.40 -1.44
C THR A 184 2.72 0.03 0.02
N LEU A 185 2.20 -1.17 0.25
CA LEU A 185 2.05 -1.71 1.60
C LEU A 185 3.42 -1.96 2.21
N ALA A 186 4.38 -2.46 1.42
CA ALA A 186 5.74 -2.67 1.89
C ALA A 186 6.39 -1.37 2.38
N GLY A 187 6.16 -0.25 1.68
CA GLY A 187 6.64 1.07 2.08
C GLY A 187 6.07 1.53 3.43
N MET A 188 4.77 1.38 3.62
CA MET A 188 4.11 1.70 4.90
C MET A 188 4.61 0.79 6.03
N VAL A 189 4.73 -0.52 5.81
CA VAL A 189 5.22 -1.48 6.82
C VAL A 189 6.66 -1.16 7.20
N ASN A 190 7.53 -0.89 6.23
CA ASN A 190 8.91 -0.48 6.49
C ASN A 190 8.98 0.84 7.29
N HIS A 191 8.08 1.79 6.99
CA HIS A 191 7.95 3.02 7.77
C HIS A 191 7.61 2.75 9.25
N LEU A 192 6.72 1.80 9.53
CA LEU A 192 6.37 1.38 10.89
C LEU A 192 7.49 0.59 11.56
N GLU A 193 8.16 -0.31 10.83
CA GLU A 193 9.30 -1.11 11.31
C GLU A 193 10.49 -0.25 11.71
N SER A 194 10.76 0.83 10.97
CA SER A 194 11.82 1.79 11.31
C SER A 194 11.51 2.64 12.55
N GLU A 195 10.32 2.50 13.14
CA GLU A 195 9.83 3.29 14.28
C GLU A 195 9.87 4.80 14.05
N SER A 196 9.99 5.23 12.79
CA SER A 196 10.23 6.63 12.43
C SER A 196 9.09 7.58 12.83
N CYS A 197 7.87 7.06 12.97
CA CYS A 197 6.70 7.80 13.47
C CYS A 197 6.34 7.52 14.94
N ARG A 198 7.13 6.72 15.66
CA ARG A 198 6.94 6.37 17.09
C ARG A 198 5.55 5.82 17.44
N PHE A 199 4.88 5.21 16.46
CA PHE A 199 3.53 4.66 16.63
C PHE A 199 3.56 3.20 17.10
N LEU A 200 4.38 2.38 16.46
CA LEU A 200 4.58 0.97 16.78
C LEU A 200 6.06 0.70 16.99
N ARG A 201 6.36 -0.35 17.76
CA ARG A 201 7.71 -0.91 17.87
C ARG A 201 7.93 -1.99 16.81
N PHE A 202 9.17 -2.17 16.36
CA PHE A 202 9.56 -3.14 15.32
C PHE A 202 8.96 -4.54 15.56
N GLY A 203 9.10 -5.07 16.78
CA GLY A 203 8.58 -6.41 17.12
C GLY A 203 7.04 -6.53 17.03
N ALA A 204 6.31 -5.45 17.32
CA ALA A 204 4.85 -5.43 17.18
C ALA A 204 4.45 -5.50 15.70
N VAL A 205 5.19 -4.82 14.82
CA VAL A 205 4.95 -4.87 13.36
C VAL A 205 5.25 -6.26 12.80
N GLN A 206 6.38 -6.88 13.19
CA GLN A 206 6.73 -8.25 12.77
C GLN A 206 5.64 -9.27 13.14
N ASN A 207 5.08 -9.17 14.35
CA ASN A 207 4.03 -10.08 14.82
C ASN A 207 2.66 -9.78 14.17
N GLY A 208 2.31 -8.51 14.01
CA GLY A 208 1.06 -8.08 13.39
C GLY A 208 0.95 -8.55 11.93
N ILE A 209 2.02 -8.45 11.15
CA ILE A 209 2.02 -8.91 9.75
C ILE A 209 1.87 -10.44 9.63
N ARG A 210 2.45 -11.22 10.56
CA ARG A 210 2.22 -12.67 10.61
C ARG A 210 0.73 -12.99 10.84
N GLY A 211 0.06 -12.22 11.70
CA GLY A 211 -1.38 -12.30 11.91
C GLY A 211 -2.20 -11.86 10.69
N PHE A 212 -1.75 -10.83 9.97
CA PHE A 212 -2.43 -10.34 8.77
C PHE A 212 -2.55 -11.40 7.66
N PHE A 213 -1.50 -12.21 7.47
CA PHE A 213 -1.49 -13.29 6.47
C PHE A 213 -1.98 -14.65 7.01
N SER A 214 -2.27 -14.76 8.30
CA SER A 214 -2.86 -15.96 8.89
C SER A 214 -4.34 -15.74 9.07
N SER A 215 -5.17 -16.44 8.30
CA SER A 215 -6.63 -16.43 8.44
C SER A 215 -7.02 -16.61 9.91
N ASP A 216 -7.56 -15.57 10.56
CA ASP A 216 -8.61 -15.65 11.61
C ASP A 216 -8.71 -14.44 12.54
N ARG A 217 -7.84 -13.41 12.48
CA ARG A 217 -7.98 -12.25 13.39
C ARG A 217 -7.79 -10.90 12.71
N LEU A 218 -8.91 -10.21 12.56
CA LEU A 218 -9.01 -8.79 12.24
C LEU A 218 -8.16 -7.95 13.20
N ILE A 219 -7.53 -6.92 12.63
CA ILE A 219 -6.76 -5.84 13.26
C ILE A 219 -7.06 -5.66 14.75
N ALA A 220 -6.15 -6.11 15.61
CA ALA A 220 -6.04 -5.67 16.99
C ALA A 220 -4.61 -5.14 17.18
N PHE A 221 -4.51 -3.87 17.56
CA PHE A 221 -3.26 -3.21 17.95
C PHE A 221 -3.01 -3.39 19.44
#